data_AF-A0A7J4UPT8-F1
#
_entry.id   AF-A0A7J4UPT8-F1
#
_cell.length_a   1.000
_cell.length_b   1.000
_cell.length_c   1.000
_cell.angle_alpha   90.00
_cell.angle_beta   90.00
_cell.angle_gamma   90.00
#
_symmetry.space_group_name_H-M   'P 1'
#
loop_
_entity.id
_entity.type
_entity.pdbx_description
1 polymer ?
#
loop_
_entity_poly.entity_id
_entity_poly.type
_entity_poly.pdbx_seq_one_letter_code
_entity_poly.pdbx_strand_id
1 'polypeptide(L)'
;MNAKLLLISVFLISLFALNALADGCFVYKESSLYCTSLTDEQAETECSFYDSCSLRDAYRDTKCTAQPQCEKIICKSSCEETYKGLCLRGSIPLEDYDEWCSPGCCRFESAIGEFCSHLESKSACENKAKTREVDEFNFETSSEDECLASCFEPLQQEEIEPDEEIEPEEPDPTEETEESSFFFPLFIFFLLVGGVVAYYVYYKKVHLPKQAQKRQKQQDIPFVPRKTALTKQKEKEHAKKVHDFTKDTILSQFGPLTKRTHSAVTKLGVMAKHHQKRKVDPFTKLGTVLGRHSERKMQQKKVAKIAKTRRTPFEKLRDLAKGRK
;
A
#
# COMPACT_ATOMS: atom_id res chain seq x y z
N MET A 1 24.07 -30.13 25.51
CA MET A 1 23.24 -29.23 24.70
C MET A 1 24.12 -28.11 24.21
N ASN A 2 24.22 -27.93 22.89
CA ASN A 2 25.10 -26.94 22.30
C ASN A 2 24.52 -25.55 22.55
N ALA A 3 25.25 -24.69 23.27
CA ALA A 3 24.81 -23.32 23.57
C ALA A 3 24.42 -22.53 22.30
N LYS A 4 25.05 -22.85 21.16
CA LYS A 4 24.71 -22.27 19.85
C LYS A 4 23.27 -22.60 19.39
N LEU A 5 22.77 -23.80 19.68
CA LEU A 5 21.42 -24.21 19.29
C LEU A 5 20.34 -23.53 20.14
N LEU A 6 20.65 -23.26 21.42
CA LEU A 6 19.77 -22.46 22.30
C LEU A 6 19.70 -21.00 21.86
N LEU A 7 20.84 -20.40 21.47
CA LEU A 7 20.84 -19.01 20.99
C LEU A 7 20.06 -18.84 19.68
N ILE A 8 20.19 -19.77 18.74
CA ILE A 8 19.42 -19.75 17.48
C ILE A 8 17.92 -19.94 17.77
N SER A 9 17.55 -20.84 18.67
CA SER A 9 16.15 -21.05 19.07
C SER A 9 15.54 -19.81 19.74
N VAL A 10 16.26 -19.16 20.66
CA VAL A 10 15.78 -17.93 21.32
C VAL A 10 15.64 -16.80 20.32
N PHE A 11 16.58 -16.67 19.36
CA PHE A 11 16.52 -15.66 18.31
C PHE A 11 15.34 -15.88 17.35
N LEU A 12 15.06 -17.13 16.98
CA LEU A 12 13.89 -17.47 16.15
C LEU A 12 12.57 -17.22 16.89
N ILE A 13 12.49 -17.54 18.18
CA ILE A 13 11.31 -17.27 19.01
C ILE A 13 11.09 -15.75 19.17
N SER A 14 12.15 -14.95 19.33
CA SER A 14 12.01 -13.49 19.40
C SER A 14 11.56 -12.86 18.08
N LEU A 15 11.99 -13.41 16.94
CA LEU A 15 11.51 -12.95 15.62
C LEU A 15 10.04 -13.29 15.39
N PHE A 16 9.58 -14.44 15.90
CA PHE A 16 8.17 -14.85 15.77
C PHE A 16 7.25 -14.04 16.69
N ALA A 17 7.71 -13.66 17.88
CA ALA A 17 6.94 -12.87 18.84
C ALA A 17 6.68 -11.42 18.38
N LEU A 18 7.50 -10.87 17.48
CA LEU A 18 7.36 -9.51 16.96
C LEU A 18 6.18 -9.35 15.98
N ASN A 19 5.65 -10.44 15.43
CA ASN A 19 4.56 -10.39 14.45
C ASN A 19 3.15 -10.45 15.09
N ALA A 20 3.05 -10.59 16.41
CA ALA A 20 1.77 -10.82 17.11
C ALA A 20 1.15 -9.57 17.74
N LEU A 21 1.66 -8.37 17.44
CA LEU A 21 1.28 -7.10 18.09
C LEU A 21 0.76 -6.03 17.10
N ALA A 22 0.29 -6.40 15.92
CA ALA A 22 -0.33 -5.44 15.01
C ALA A 22 -1.78 -5.17 15.42
N ASP A 23 -1.98 -4.14 16.25
CA ASP A 23 -3.26 -3.82 16.88
C ASP A 23 -3.99 -2.62 16.25
N GLY A 24 -4.15 -2.65 14.92
CA GLY A 24 -5.12 -1.79 14.26
C GLY A 24 -4.96 -1.77 12.74
N CYS A 25 -5.95 -1.21 12.06
CA CYS A 25 -5.99 -1.09 10.62
C CYS A 25 -5.84 0.37 10.19
N PHE A 26 -4.89 0.61 9.29
CA PHE A 26 -4.68 1.91 8.69
C PHE A 26 -5.49 2.04 7.39
N VAL A 27 -6.38 3.03 7.31
CA VAL A 27 -7.40 3.20 6.25
C VAL A 27 -7.33 4.58 5.58
N TYR A 28 -6.15 5.20 5.56
CA TYR A 28 -5.92 6.46 4.85
C TYR A 28 -5.53 6.23 3.37
N LYS A 29 -6.41 6.62 2.44
CA LYS A 29 -6.35 6.23 1.01
C LYS A 29 -5.11 6.70 0.25
N GLU A 30 -4.48 7.79 0.68
CA GLU A 30 -3.31 8.34 -0.02
C GLU A 30 -1.99 7.70 0.43
N SER A 31 -2.02 6.88 1.50
CA SER A 31 -0.84 6.16 1.98
C SER A 31 -0.64 4.85 1.22
N SER A 32 0.63 4.48 1.01
CA SER A 32 1.00 3.16 0.51
C SER A 32 0.72 2.03 1.50
N LEU A 33 0.49 2.35 2.78
CA LEU A 33 0.11 1.42 3.85
C LEU A 33 -1.41 1.31 4.02
N TYR A 34 -2.21 1.78 3.05
CA TYR A 34 -3.66 1.62 3.06
C TYR A 34 -4.06 0.15 3.20
N CYS A 35 -4.99 -0.12 4.12
CA CYS A 35 -5.46 -1.45 4.50
C CYS A 35 -4.36 -2.41 4.98
N THR A 36 -3.33 -1.87 5.61
CA THR A 36 -2.29 -2.64 6.30
C THR A 36 -2.48 -2.59 7.82
N SER A 37 -2.21 -3.70 8.50
CA SER A 37 -2.20 -3.73 9.95
C SER A 37 -0.96 -3.04 10.49
N LEU A 38 -1.14 -1.99 11.29
CA LEU A 38 -0.06 -1.18 11.88
C LEU A 38 -0.25 -1.11 13.40
N THR A 39 0.82 -0.79 14.13
CA THR A 39 0.70 -0.34 15.52
C THR A 39 0.29 1.13 15.58
N ASP A 40 -0.23 1.59 16.72
CA ASP A 40 -0.60 3.00 16.94
C ASP A 40 0.56 3.95 16.59
N GLU A 41 1.77 3.63 17.05
CA GLU A 41 3.00 4.42 16.81
C GLU A 41 3.38 4.48 15.33
N GLN A 42 3.22 3.36 14.61
CA GLN A 42 3.45 3.29 13.17
C GLN A 42 2.40 4.08 12.40
N ALA A 43 1.13 3.98 12.79
CA ALA A 43 0.03 4.72 12.19
C ALA A 43 0.19 6.23 12.42
N GLU A 44 0.61 6.67 13.61
CA GLU A 44 0.91 8.07 13.91
C GLU A 44 2.07 8.59 13.05
N THR A 45 3.15 7.80 12.96
CA THR A 45 4.30 8.13 12.11
C THR A 45 3.88 8.26 10.65
N GLU A 46 3.14 7.28 10.12
CA GLU A 46 2.67 7.28 8.73
C GLU A 46 1.74 8.48 8.47
N CYS A 47 0.80 8.75 9.37
CA CYS A 47 -0.13 9.85 9.27
C CYS A 47 0.57 11.22 9.28
N SER A 48 1.69 11.35 9.99
CA SER A 48 2.48 12.59 10.07
C SER A 48 3.10 13.03 8.72
N PHE A 49 3.21 12.13 7.74
CA PHE A 49 3.68 12.47 6.39
C PHE A 49 2.63 13.20 5.53
N TYR A 50 1.35 13.23 5.96
CA TYR A 50 0.24 13.78 5.19
C TYR A 50 -0.52 14.84 5.99
N ASP A 51 -0.49 16.09 5.54
CA ASP A 51 -1.12 17.23 6.23
C ASP A 51 -2.64 17.06 6.46
N SER A 52 -3.32 16.29 5.60
CA SER A 52 -4.76 16.01 5.67
C SER A 52 -5.11 14.74 6.46
N CYS A 53 -4.12 13.99 6.94
CA CYS A 53 -4.38 12.78 7.70
C CYS A 53 -4.77 13.11 9.15
N SER A 54 -5.91 12.59 9.60
CA SER A 54 -6.28 12.57 11.02
C SER A 54 -6.16 11.16 11.54
N LEU A 55 -5.30 10.91 12.53
CA LEU A 55 -5.07 9.57 13.08
C LEU A 55 -6.38 8.90 13.54
N ARG A 56 -7.29 9.69 14.13
CA ARG A 56 -8.60 9.21 14.58
C ARG A 56 -9.45 8.64 13.44
N ASP A 57 -9.32 9.15 12.22
CA ASP A 57 -10.10 8.69 11.05
C ASP A 57 -9.33 7.67 10.23
N ALA A 58 -8.01 7.83 10.16
CA ALA A 58 -7.08 6.98 9.42
C ALA A 58 -6.78 5.65 10.12
N TYR A 59 -6.98 5.54 11.42
CA TYR A 59 -6.66 4.33 12.19
C TYR A 59 -7.89 3.77 12.90
N ARG A 60 -8.00 2.45 12.94
CA ARG A 60 -9.11 1.71 13.54
C ARG A 60 -8.54 0.60 14.41
N ASP A 61 -8.95 0.51 15.67
CA ASP A 61 -8.54 -0.55 16.61
C ASP A 61 -9.22 -1.90 16.32
N THR A 62 -9.18 -2.31 15.05
CA THR A 62 -9.79 -3.52 14.52
C THR A 62 -8.91 -4.06 13.40
N LYS A 63 -8.99 -5.37 13.14
CA LYS A 63 -8.26 -6.00 12.03
C LYS A 63 -8.71 -5.43 10.68
N CYS A 64 -7.79 -5.28 9.72
CA CYS A 64 -8.16 -4.81 8.39
C CYS A 64 -9.15 -5.72 7.66
N THR A 65 -9.15 -7.02 7.95
CA THR A 65 -10.13 -7.95 7.39
C THR A 65 -11.57 -7.69 7.85
N ALA A 66 -11.77 -6.95 8.95
CA ALA A 66 -13.09 -6.55 9.42
C ALA A 66 -13.57 -5.22 8.82
N GLN A 67 -12.72 -4.52 8.06
CA GLN A 67 -13.02 -3.22 7.47
C GLN A 67 -13.54 -3.41 6.02
N PRO A 68 -14.78 -3.00 5.70
CA PRO A 68 -15.36 -3.26 4.38
C PRO A 68 -14.59 -2.58 3.24
N GLN A 69 -13.94 -1.43 3.48
CA GLN A 69 -13.12 -0.73 2.51
C GLN A 69 -11.76 -1.41 2.21
N CYS A 70 -11.41 -2.45 2.98
CA CYS A 70 -10.20 -3.27 2.84
C CYS A 70 -10.48 -4.65 2.23
N GLU A 71 -11.71 -4.90 1.82
CA GLU A 71 -12.04 -6.01 0.94
C GLU A 71 -11.31 -5.83 -0.39
N LYS A 72 -10.61 -6.87 -0.86
CA LYS A 72 -10.01 -6.88 -2.19
C LYS A 72 -11.08 -7.14 -3.23
N ILE A 73 -11.08 -6.34 -4.29
CA ILE A 73 -12.04 -6.40 -5.39
C ILE A 73 -11.30 -6.18 -6.71
N ILE A 74 -11.91 -6.56 -7.82
CA ILE A 74 -11.44 -6.17 -9.15
C ILE A 74 -12.08 -4.82 -9.50
N CYS A 75 -11.26 -3.81 -9.78
CA CYS A 75 -11.77 -2.46 -10.00
C CYS A 75 -12.22 -2.22 -11.43
N LYS A 76 -13.45 -1.70 -11.61
CA LYS A 76 -14.00 -1.37 -12.94
C LYS A 76 -13.10 -0.48 -13.79
N SER A 77 -12.37 0.46 -13.17
CA SER A 77 -11.58 1.44 -13.90
C SER A 77 -10.21 0.95 -14.39
N SER A 78 -9.64 -0.08 -13.76
CA SER A 78 -8.28 -0.56 -14.08
C SER A 78 -8.20 -2.05 -14.39
N CYS A 79 -9.24 -2.83 -14.10
CA CYS A 79 -9.22 -4.29 -14.19
C CYS A 79 -8.13 -4.96 -13.34
N GLU A 80 -7.65 -4.26 -12.31
CA GLU A 80 -6.67 -4.77 -11.35
C GLU A 80 -7.33 -5.09 -10.02
N GLU A 81 -6.81 -6.10 -9.32
CA GLU A 81 -7.16 -6.38 -7.94
C GLU A 81 -6.66 -5.24 -7.05
N THR A 82 -7.58 -4.57 -6.35
CA THR A 82 -7.28 -3.47 -5.43
C THR A 82 -8.24 -3.49 -4.25
N TYR A 83 -7.98 -2.67 -3.24
CA TYR A 83 -8.90 -2.52 -2.12
C TYR A 83 -10.13 -1.70 -2.50
N LYS A 84 -11.30 -2.09 -2.01
CA LYS A 84 -12.60 -1.47 -2.30
C LYS A 84 -12.62 0.05 -2.12
N GLY A 85 -11.96 0.57 -1.08
CA GLY A 85 -11.89 2.01 -0.85
C GLY A 85 -11.02 2.79 -1.83
N LEU A 86 -10.13 2.14 -2.58
CA LEU A 86 -9.29 2.77 -3.61
C LEU A 86 -9.94 2.73 -5.00
N CYS A 87 -10.94 1.88 -5.21
CA CYS A 87 -11.59 1.79 -6.50
C CYS A 87 -12.58 2.93 -6.73
N LEU A 88 -12.36 3.73 -7.79
CA LEU A 88 -13.17 4.93 -8.08
C LEU A 88 -14.55 4.61 -8.64
N ARG A 89 -14.69 3.50 -9.37
CA ARG A 89 -15.91 3.15 -10.12
C ARG A 89 -16.63 1.89 -9.65
N GLY A 90 -16.23 1.35 -8.49
CA GLY A 90 -16.83 0.15 -7.92
C GLY A 90 -16.24 -1.15 -8.46
N SER A 91 -16.71 -2.26 -7.92
CA SER A 91 -16.22 -3.61 -8.16
C SER A 91 -16.87 -4.27 -9.38
N ILE A 92 -16.12 -5.14 -10.05
CA ILE A 92 -16.62 -6.12 -11.01
C ILE A 92 -16.81 -7.45 -10.27
N PRO A 93 -17.96 -8.14 -10.41
CA PRO A 93 -18.11 -9.54 -10.00
C PRO A 93 -17.08 -10.44 -10.69
N LEU A 94 -16.60 -11.49 -10.04
CA LEU A 94 -15.59 -12.38 -10.64
C LEU A 94 -16.10 -13.08 -11.91
N GLU A 95 -17.39 -13.39 -11.96
CA GLU A 95 -18.09 -13.98 -13.11
C GLU A 95 -18.12 -13.05 -14.33
N ASP A 96 -18.12 -11.73 -14.11
CA ASP A 96 -18.18 -10.72 -15.18
C ASP A 96 -16.80 -10.19 -15.57
N TYR A 97 -15.71 -10.79 -15.07
CA TYR A 97 -14.34 -10.28 -15.30
C TYR A 97 -14.02 -10.18 -16.79
N ASP A 98 -14.25 -11.25 -17.54
CA ASP A 98 -13.90 -11.31 -18.97
C ASP A 98 -14.71 -10.29 -19.77
N GLU A 99 -15.99 -10.11 -19.45
CA GLU A 99 -16.85 -9.12 -20.12
C GLU A 99 -16.36 -7.68 -19.86
N TRP A 100 -16.01 -7.37 -18.61
CA TRP A 100 -15.63 -6.01 -18.24
C TRP A 100 -14.21 -5.64 -18.67
N CYS A 101 -13.31 -6.62 -18.68
CA CYS A 101 -11.87 -6.40 -18.80
C CYS A 101 -11.26 -6.89 -20.12
N SER A 102 -12.07 -7.46 -21.01
CA SER A 102 -11.65 -7.77 -22.37
C SER A 102 -11.93 -6.61 -23.32
N PRO A 103 -11.10 -6.43 -24.36
CA PRO A 103 -11.39 -5.49 -25.42
C PRO A 103 -12.65 -5.90 -26.20
N GLY A 104 -13.37 -4.92 -26.71
CA GLY A 104 -14.63 -5.17 -27.42
C GLY A 104 -15.17 -3.95 -28.16
N CYS A 105 -16.27 -4.15 -28.86
CA CYS A 105 -16.96 -3.13 -29.61
C CYS A 105 -17.95 -2.36 -28.74
N CYS A 106 -17.74 -1.06 -28.63
CA CYS A 106 -18.61 -0.14 -27.89
C CYS A 106 -19.55 0.57 -28.85
N ARG A 107 -20.86 0.44 -28.64
CA ARG A 107 -21.90 1.05 -29.48
C ARG A 107 -22.95 1.76 -28.64
N PHE A 108 -23.32 2.99 -29.01
CA PHE A 108 -24.45 3.69 -28.40
C PHE A 108 -24.92 4.86 -29.27
N GLU A 109 -26.19 5.24 -29.14
CA GLU A 109 -26.76 6.40 -29.83
C GLU A 109 -26.66 7.65 -28.95
N SER A 110 -26.23 8.77 -29.52
CA SER A 110 -26.12 10.06 -28.83
C SER A 110 -26.79 11.16 -29.63
N ALA A 111 -27.01 12.34 -29.04
CA ALA A 111 -27.58 13.49 -29.75
C ALA A 111 -26.75 13.96 -30.98
N ILE A 112 -25.49 13.52 -31.08
CA ILE A 112 -24.57 13.85 -32.19
C ILE A 112 -24.57 12.75 -33.27
N GLY A 113 -25.25 11.63 -33.02
CA GLY A 113 -25.29 10.44 -33.87
C GLY A 113 -24.82 9.18 -33.14
N GLU A 114 -24.75 8.08 -33.89
CA GLU A 114 -24.25 6.78 -33.41
C GLU A 114 -22.73 6.86 -33.14
N PHE A 115 -22.32 6.33 -31.99
CA PHE A 115 -20.93 6.09 -31.64
C PHE A 115 -20.65 4.60 -31.78
N CYS A 116 -19.60 4.25 -32.53
CA CYS A 116 -19.10 2.88 -32.63
C CYS A 116 -17.56 2.89 -32.62
N SER A 117 -16.93 2.17 -31.71
CA SER A 117 -15.46 2.08 -31.60
C SER A 117 -15.04 0.82 -30.85
N HIS A 118 -13.93 0.21 -31.28
CA HIS A 118 -13.24 -0.81 -30.49
C HIS A 118 -12.53 -0.13 -29.30
N LEU A 119 -12.69 -0.69 -28.11
CA LEU A 119 -12.13 -0.17 -26.86
C LEU A 119 -11.54 -1.30 -26.02
N GLU A 120 -10.60 -0.95 -25.13
CA GLU A 120 -9.87 -1.90 -24.29
C GLU A 120 -10.73 -2.60 -23.24
N SER A 121 -11.89 -2.05 -22.86
CA SER A 121 -12.75 -2.57 -21.80
C SER A 121 -14.18 -2.01 -21.85
N LYS A 122 -15.13 -2.74 -21.23
CA LYS A 122 -16.52 -2.28 -21.05
C LYS A 122 -16.59 -0.97 -20.25
N SER A 123 -15.72 -0.80 -19.25
CA SER A 123 -15.69 0.43 -18.46
C SER A 123 -15.25 1.64 -19.31
N ALA A 124 -14.34 1.45 -20.28
CA ALA A 124 -13.98 2.49 -21.22
C ALA A 124 -15.18 2.92 -22.06
N CYS A 125 -16.02 1.97 -22.48
CA CYS A 125 -17.27 2.24 -23.18
C CYS A 125 -18.25 3.05 -22.31
N GLU A 126 -18.50 2.60 -21.07
CA GLU A 126 -19.36 3.29 -20.10
C GLU A 126 -18.93 4.76 -19.91
N ASN A 127 -17.62 5.03 -19.86
CA ASN A 127 -17.11 6.40 -19.72
C ASN A 127 -17.37 7.26 -20.95
N LYS A 128 -17.24 6.68 -22.14
CA LYS A 128 -17.52 7.39 -23.40
C LYS A 128 -19.00 7.71 -23.52
N ALA A 129 -19.87 6.76 -23.14
CA ALA A 129 -21.32 6.96 -23.08
C ALA A 129 -21.70 8.06 -22.08
N LYS A 130 -21.21 7.98 -20.84
CA LYS A 130 -21.43 9.01 -19.80
C LYS A 130 -20.91 10.40 -20.20
N THR A 131 -19.77 10.48 -20.88
CA THR A 131 -19.22 11.76 -21.37
C THR A 131 -20.14 12.40 -22.42
N ARG A 132 -20.96 11.60 -23.12
CA ARG A 132 -21.95 12.04 -24.08
C ARG A 132 -23.38 12.09 -23.53
N GLU A 133 -23.54 11.97 -22.21
CA GLU A 133 -24.84 11.98 -21.51
C GLU A 133 -25.79 10.87 -21.99
N VAL A 134 -25.24 9.69 -22.29
CA VAL A 134 -26.01 8.49 -22.66
C VAL A 134 -25.92 7.46 -21.55
N ASP A 135 -27.08 7.00 -21.07
CA ASP A 135 -27.18 6.00 -19.98
C ASP A 135 -27.10 4.55 -20.50
N GLU A 136 -27.61 4.32 -21.72
CA GLU A 136 -27.66 3.00 -22.36
C GLU A 136 -26.55 2.85 -23.40
N PHE A 137 -25.81 1.74 -23.33
CA PHE A 137 -24.77 1.40 -24.30
C PHE A 137 -24.70 -0.11 -24.45
N ASN A 138 -24.30 -0.55 -25.64
CA ASN A 138 -23.97 -1.94 -25.93
C ASN A 138 -22.46 -2.12 -25.96
N PHE A 139 -21.98 -3.19 -25.36
CA PHE A 139 -20.58 -3.59 -25.39
C PHE A 139 -20.49 -5.08 -25.65
N GLU A 140 -19.85 -5.45 -26.76
CA GLU A 140 -19.69 -6.84 -27.16
C GLU A 140 -18.20 -7.17 -27.27
N THR A 141 -17.75 -8.24 -26.63
CA THR A 141 -16.35 -8.69 -26.71
C THR A 141 -16.07 -9.16 -28.13
N SER A 142 -15.20 -8.45 -28.84
CA SER A 142 -14.88 -8.72 -30.24
C SER A 142 -13.47 -8.27 -30.59
N SER A 143 -12.94 -8.77 -31.69
CA SER A 143 -11.74 -8.21 -32.31
C SER A 143 -12.01 -6.83 -32.92
N GLU A 144 -10.94 -6.09 -33.24
CA GLU A 144 -11.02 -4.77 -33.87
C GLU A 144 -11.69 -4.84 -35.25
N ASP A 145 -11.34 -5.86 -36.05
CA ASP A 145 -11.90 -6.08 -37.39
C ASP A 145 -13.40 -6.43 -37.34
N GLU A 146 -13.82 -7.29 -36.41
CA GLU A 146 -15.24 -7.62 -36.18
C GLU A 146 -16.02 -6.39 -35.70
N CYS A 147 -15.42 -5.58 -34.83
CA CYS A 147 -16.06 -4.35 -34.37
C CYS A 147 -16.29 -3.39 -35.55
N LEU A 148 -15.27 -3.16 -36.37
CA LEU A 148 -15.38 -2.32 -37.56
C LEU A 148 -16.48 -2.82 -38.50
N ALA A 149 -16.59 -4.14 -38.72
CA ALA A 149 -17.66 -4.72 -39.52
C ALA A 149 -19.04 -4.44 -38.90
N SER A 150 -19.20 -4.68 -37.59
CA SER A 150 -20.47 -4.45 -36.87
C SER A 150 -20.91 -2.98 -36.88
N CYS A 151 -19.97 -2.03 -36.88
CA CYS A 151 -20.25 -0.59 -36.90
C CYS A 151 -20.97 -0.13 -38.19
N PHE A 152 -20.89 -0.89 -39.28
CA PHE A 152 -21.54 -0.55 -40.54
C PHE A 152 -22.91 -1.22 -40.70
N GLU A 153 -23.22 -2.21 -39.87
CA GLU A 153 -24.55 -2.81 -39.89
C GLU A 153 -25.53 -1.87 -39.17
N PRO A 154 -26.60 -1.43 -39.86
CA PRO A 154 -27.65 -0.64 -39.21
C PRO A 154 -28.19 -1.47 -38.06
N LEU A 155 -28.36 -0.83 -36.88
CA LEU A 155 -29.01 -1.44 -35.72
C LEU A 155 -30.37 -1.99 -36.20
N GLN A 156 -30.43 -3.29 -36.43
CA GLN A 156 -31.70 -3.95 -36.68
C GLN A 156 -32.43 -3.83 -35.35
N GLN A 157 -33.46 -2.99 -35.31
CA GLN A 157 -34.43 -3.00 -34.23
C GLN A 157 -34.91 -4.45 -34.15
N GLU A 158 -34.46 -5.15 -33.11
CA GLU A 158 -34.98 -6.45 -32.77
C GLU A 158 -36.47 -6.20 -32.51
N GLU A 159 -37.28 -6.53 -33.51
CA GLU A 159 -38.73 -6.43 -33.43
C GLU A 159 -39.11 -7.46 -32.38
N ILE A 160 -39.28 -6.98 -31.14
CA ILE A 160 -39.64 -7.77 -29.98
C ILE A 160 -40.91 -8.54 -30.35
N GLU A 161 -40.75 -9.80 -30.77
CA GLU A 161 -41.88 -10.71 -30.91
C GLU A 161 -42.50 -10.87 -29.52
N PRO A 162 -43.82 -10.72 -29.39
CA PRO A 162 -44.50 -10.76 -28.10
C PRO A 162 -44.26 -12.12 -27.44
N ASP A 163 -43.64 -12.04 -26.25
CA ASP A 163 -43.23 -13.14 -25.38
C ASP A 163 -44.18 -14.36 -25.43
N GLU A 164 -43.62 -15.49 -25.87
CA GLU A 164 -44.17 -16.81 -25.59
C GLU A 164 -43.89 -17.13 -24.12
N GLU A 165 -44.96 -17.42 -23.37
CA GLU A 165 -44.98 -17.65 -21.93
C GLU A 165 -44.10 -18.87 -21.55
N ILE A 166 -42.85 -18.62 -21.15
CA ILE A 166 -41.93 -19.66 -20.69
C ILE A 166 -42.30 -20.09 -19.27
N GLU A 167 -42.71 -21.36 -19.15
CA GLU A 167 -43.06 -22.07 -17.92
C GLU A 167 -41.82 -22.21 -17.01
N PRO A 168 -41.93 -21.93 -15.70
CA PRO A 168 -40.78 -21.90 -14.79
C PRO A 168 -40.23 -23.31 -14.49
N GLU A 169 -38.97 -23.54 -14.83
CA GLU A 169 -38.22 -24.76 -14.51
C GLU A 169 -37.74 -24.71 -13.03
N GLU A 170 -38.02 -25.77 -12.27
CA GLU A 170 -37.65 -25.90 -10.85
C GLU A 170 -36.12 -26.00 -10.66
N PRO A 171 -35.54 -25.34 -9.64
CA PRO A 171 -34.11 -25.42 -9.37
C PRO A 171 -33.73 -26.76 -8.70
N ASP A 172 -32.85 -27.49 -9.36
CA ASP A 172 -32.19 -28.70 -8.86
C ASP A 172 -31.21 -28.35 -7.71
N PRO A 173 -31.32 -28.94 -6.52
CA PRO A 173 -30.35 -28.73 -5.48
C PRO A 173 -29.15 -29.65 -5.71
N THR A 174 -27.97 -29.14 -5.35
CA THR A 174 -26.85 -29.83 -4.67
C THR A 174 -25.53 -29.67 -5.43
N GLU A 175 -24.79 -28.60 -5.12
CA GLU A 175 -23.34 -28.57 -5.29
C GLU A 175 -22.68 -28.59 -3.92
N GLU A 176 -22.07 -29.72 -3.58
CA GLU A 176 -21.33 -29.94 -2.35
C GLU A 176 -20.00 -29.18 -2.41
N THR A 177 -19.81 -28.27 -1.45
CA THR A 177 -18.61 -27.44 -1.32
C THR A 177 -17.44 -28.28 -0.79
N GLU A 178 -16.46 -28.58 -1.64
CA GLU A 178 -15.22 -29.28 -1.28
C GLU A 178 -14.24 -28.39 -0.48
N GLU A 179 -14.53 -28.15 0.80
CA GLU A 179 -13.58 -27.53 1.73
C GLU A 179 -12.78 -28.58 2.51
N SER A 180 -11.80 -29.27 1.89
CA SER A 180 -11.00 -30.25 2.69
C SER A 180 -9.50 -30.36 2.39
N SER A 181 -8.92 -29.56 1.49
CA SER A 181 -7.52 -29.80 1.08
C SER A 181 -6.45 -28.98 1.83
N PHE A 182 -6.82 -27.94 2.58
CA PHE A 182 -5.83 -27.01 3.15
C PHE A 182 -5.15 -27.49 4.45
N PHE A 183 -5.75 -28.42 5.20
CA PHE A 183 -5.23 -28.86 6.51
C PHE A 183 -4.16 -29.95 6.44
N PHE A 184 -4.09 -30.69 5.33
CA PHE A 184 -3.16 -31.80 5.17
C PHE A 184 -1.66 -31.42 5.25
N PRO A 185 -1.18 -30.34 4.59
CA PRO A 185 0.23 -29.94 4.71
C PRO A 185 0.61 -29.43 6.11
N LEU A 186 -0.32 -28.74 6.79
CA LEU A 186 -0.11 -28.29 8.17
C LEU A 186 0.05 -29.46 9.14
N PHE A 187 -0.77 -30.50 8.99
CA PHE A 187 -0.68 -31.70 9.82
C PHE A 187 0.67 -32.43 9.66
N ILE A 188 1.16 -32.58 8.42
CA ILE A 188 2.46 -33.18 8.14
C ILE A 188 3.59 -32.36 8.79
N PHE A 189 3.52 -31.03 8.71
CA PHE A 189 4.51 -30.15 9.33
C PHE A 189 4.56 -30.36 10.86
N PHE A 190 3.41 -30.41 11.53
CA PHE A 190 3.36 -30.65 12.98
C PHE A 190 3.91 -32.03 13.38
N LEU A 191 3.68 -33.08 12.57
CA LEU A 191 4.26 -34.40 12.81
C LEU A 191 5.79 -34.40 12.69
N LEU A 192 6.34 -33.71 11.70
CA LEU A 192 7.80 -33.60 11.54
C LEU A 192 8.45 -32.84 12.70
N VAL A 193 7.89 -31.69 13.07
CA VAL A 193 8.38 -30.89 14.21
C VAL A 193 8.27 -31.68 15.51
N GLY A 194 7.11 -32.30 15.76
CA GLY A 194 6.87 -33.14 16.93
C GLY A 194 7.84 -34.33 17.00
N GLY A 195 8.08 -35.00 15.87
CA GLY A 195 9.03 -36.10 15.76
C GLY A 195 10.47 -35.69 16.09
N VAL A 196 10.93 -34.54 15.58
CA VAL A 196 12.28 -34.03 15.88
C VAL A 196 12.42 -33.69 17.36
N VAL A 197 11.41 -33.05 17.97
CA VAL A 197 11.41 -32.72 19.40
C VAL A 197 11.43 -33.99 20.25
N ALA A 198 10.56 -34.97 19.95
CA ALA A 198 10.50 -36.25 20.65
C ALA A 198 11.82 -37.02 20.53
N TYR A 199 12.40 -37.09 19.33
CA TYR A 199 13.70 -37.70 19.08
C TYR A 199 14.80 -37.03 19.90
N TYR A 200 14.82 -35.69 19.96
CA TYR A 200 15.82 -34.96 20.73
C TYR A 200 15.70 -35.22 22.24
N VAL A 201 14.48 -35.25 22.77
CA VAL A 201 14.22 -35.58 24.18
C VAL A 201 14.64 -37.01 24.50
N TYR A 202 14.30 -37.97 23.64
CA TYR A 202 14.71 -39.36 23.78
C TYR A 202 16.23 -39.51 23.77
N TYR A 203 16.90 -38.94 22.76
CA TYR A 203 18.36 -38.97 22.63
C TYR A 203 19.05 -38.36 23.86
N LYS A 204 18.52 -37.22 24.35
CA LYS A 204 19.01 -36.56 25.56
C LYS A 204 18.87 -37.45 26.79
N LYS A 205 17.74 -38.14 26.97
CA LYS A 205 17.48 -39.00 28.13
C LYS A 205 18.37 -40.25 28.13
N VAL A 206 18.63 -40.83 26.96
CA VAL A 206 19.43 -42.07 26.82
C VAL A 206 20.94 -41.80 26.95
N HIS A 207 21.46 -40.70 26.39
CA HIS A 207 22.92 -40.49 26.31
C HIS A 207 23.54 -39.58 27.38
N LEU A 208 22.75 -38.80 28.15
CA LEU A 208 23.31 -37.94 29.22
C LEU A 208 23.43 -38.51 30.65
N PRO A 209 23.03 -39.75 31.03
CA PRO A 209 23.07 -40.15 32.44
C PRO A 209 24.49 -40.37 32.99
N LYS A 210 25.53 -40.47 32.15
CA LYS A 210 26.89 -40.84 32.62
C LYS A 210 27.78 -39.69 33.10
N GLN A 211 27.48 -38.42 32.77
CA GLN A 211 28.30 -37.28 33.19
C GLN A 211 27.76 -36.48 34.39
N ALA A 212 26.46 -36.47 34.62
CA ALA A 212 25.86 -35.74 35.75
C ALA A 212 26.18 -36.38 37.12
N GLN A 213 26.30 -37.71 37.18
CA GLN A 213 26.61 -38.42 38.43
C GLN A 213 28.02 -38.15 38.99
N LYS A 214 28.99 -37.73 38.15
CA LYS A 214 30.34 -37.38 38.63
C LYS A 214 30.44 -35.99 39.26
N ARG A 215 29.55 -35.05 38.90
CA ARG A 215 29.59 -33.69 39.46
C ARG A 215 28.95 -33.59 40.85
N GLN A 216 27.98 -34.45 41.16
CA GLN A 216 27.32 -34.43 42.46
C GLN A 216 28.23 -34.94 43.61
N LYS A 217 29.28 -35.73 43.29
CA LYS A 217 30.28 -36.15 44.29
C LYS A 217 31.38 -35.12 44.60
N GLN A 218 31.44 -34.00 43.87
CA GLN A 218 32.47 -32.96 44.08
C GLN A 218 31.96 -31.74 44.85
N GLN A 219 30.67 -31.70 45.21
CA GLN A 219 30.05 -30.52 45.83
C GLN A 219 29.99 -30.56 47.37
N ASP A 220 30.48 -31.64 48.01
CA ASP A 220 30.59 -31.75 49.47
C ASP A 220 31.94 -31.23 50.03
N ILE A 221 32.60 -30.30 49.33
CA ILE A 221 33.77 -29.61 49.89
C ILE A 221 33.29 -28.33 50.60
N PRO A 222 33.48 -28.20 51.92
CA PRO A 222 32.99 -27.06 52.69
C PRO A 222 33.60 -25.75 52.18
N PHE A 223 32.72 -24.81 51.88
CA PHE A 223 33.03 -23.48 51.35
C PHE A 223 33.70 -22.63 52.44
N VAL A 224 35.02 -22.42 52.36
CA VAL A 224 35.72 -21.46 53.21
C VAL A 224 35.59 -20.06 52.59
N PRO A 225 35.00 -19.07 53.29
CA PRO A 225 34.82 -17.74 52.74
C PRO A 225 36.18 -17.02 52.66
N ARG A 226 36.70 -16.89 51.43
CA ARG A 226 37.89 -16.07 51.15
C ARG A 226 37.47 -14.62 50.97
N LYS A 227 37.78 -13.78 51.96
CA LYS A 227 37.60 -12.32 51.89
C LYS A 227 38.50 -11.75 50.79
N THR A 228 37.92 -11.33 49.67
CA THR A 228 38.61 -10.52 48.66
C THR A 228 38.10 -9.09 48.73
N ALA A 229 38.86 -8.25 49.44
CA ALA A 229 38.85 -6.82 49.25
C ALA A 229 39.77 -6.48 48.08
N LEU A 230 39.23 -6.27 46.86
CA LEU A 230 39.86 -5.44 45.82
C LEU A 230 38.95 -5.29 44.58
N THR A 231 38.00 -4.36 44.63
CA THR A 231 37.25 -3.94 43.42
C THR A 231 36.92 -2.46 43.51
N LYS A 232 37.90 -1.60 43.20
CA LYS A 232 37.64 -0.19 42.81
C LYS A 232 38.55 0.34 41.69
N GLN A 233 39.52 -0.43 41.18
CA GLN A 233 40.49 0.11 40.21
C GLN A 233 40.29 -0.37 38.76
N LYS A 234 39.53 -1.45 38.52
CA LYS A 234 39.34 -2.00 37.16
C LYS A 234 38.16 -1.43 36.36
N GLU A 235 37.27 -0.65 36.99
CA GLU A 235 36.10 -0.08 36.31
C GLU A 235 36.44 1.22 35.57
N LYS A 236 37.51 1.93 35.95
CA LYS A 236 37.95 3.15 35.27
C LYS A 236 38.81 2.91 34.02
N GLU A 237 39.35 1.71 33.83
CA GLU A 237 40.19 1.41 32.67
C GLU A 237 39.39 0.90 31.45
N HIS A 238 38.20 0.33 31.68
CA HIS A 238 37.32 -0.13 30.61
C HIS A 238 36.53 0.99 29.92
N ALA A 239 36.23 2.08 30.62
CA ALA A 239 35.51 3.22 30.04
C ALA A 239 36.36 4.02 29.02
N LYS A 240 37.68 4.05 29.18
CA LYS A 240 38.58 4.79 28.27
C LYS A 240 38.81 4.06 26.95
N LYS A 241 38.73 2.73 26.94
CA LYS A 241 39.02 1.90 25.75
C LYS A 241 37.88 1.84 24.73
N VAL A 242 36.65 2.14 25.14
CA VAL A 242 35.47 2.15 24.25
C VAL A 242 35.37 3.45 23.45
N HIS A 243 35.89 4.57 23.97
CA HIS A 243 35.76 5.87 23.30
C HIS A 243 36.74 6.09 22.13
N ASP A 244 37.88 5.39 22.12
CA ASP A 244 38.89 5.50 21.06
C ASP A 244 38.58 4.58 19.85
N PHE A 245 37.80 3.51 20.02
CA PHE A 245 37.49 2.58 18.92
C PHE A 245 36.45 3.12 17.91
N THR A 246 35.62 4.08 18.33
CA THR A 246 34.59 4.70 17.49
C THR A 246 35.12 5.79 16.55
N LYS A 247 36.31 6.35 16.80
CA LYS A 247 36.88 7.39 15.93
C LYS A 247 37.58 6.82 14.69
N ASP A 248 38.22 5.67 14.80
CA ASP A 248 38.99 5.09 13.69
C ASP A 248 38.12 4.29 12.70
N THR A 249 36.91 3.88 13.10
CA THR A 249 36.00 3.12 12.23
C THR A 249 35.26 4.02 11.21
N ILE A 250 35.13 5.33 11.46
CA ILE A 250 34.43 6.25 10.54
C ILE A 250 35.37 6.81 9.46
N LEU A 251 36.69 6.80 9.68
CA LEU A 251 37.67 7.33 8.72
C LEU A 251 38.21 6.29 7.73
N SER A 252 37.92 5.00 7.91
CA SER A 252 38.38 3.94 6.97
C SER A 252 37.38 3.63 5.84
N GLN A 253 36.17 4.20 5.86
CA GLN A 253 35.17 4.02 4.79
C GLN A 253 35.30 5.02 3.64
N PHE A 254 36.14 6.05 3.75
CA PHE A 254 36.43 6.98 2.65
C PHE A 254 37.86 6.77 2.18
N GLY A 255 38.03 5.84 1.23
CA GLY A 255 39.31 5.55 0.60
C GLY A 255 39.92 6.77 -0.12
N PRO A 256 41.25 6.81 -0.29
CA PRO A 256 41.94 7.89 -0.99
C PRO A 256 41.60 7.84 -2.48
N LEU A 257 40.90 8.88 -2.98
CA LEU A 257 40.69 9.12 -4.41
C LEU A 257 42.05 9.34 -5.09
N THR A 258 42.58 8.27 -5.68
CA THR A 258 43.80 8.29 -6.46
C THR A 258 43.60 9.03 -7.78
N LYS A 259 44.52 9.97 -7.99
CA LYS A 259 44.77 10.72 -9.22
C LYS A 259 45.00 9.80 -10.43
N ARG A 260 44.27 10.06 -11.53
CA ARG A 260 44.56 9.84 -12.98
C ARG A 260 43.23 9.47 -13.64
N THR A 261 42.62 10.37 -14.41
CA THR A 261 43.00 10.57 -15.81
C THR A 261 42.99 12.05 -16.21
N HIS A 262 44.17 12.53 -16.58
CA HIS A 262 44.33 13.67 -17.47
C HIS A 262 43.83 13.27 -18.86
N SER A 263 42.80 13.95 -19.38
CA SER A 263 42.64 14.34 -20.79
C SER A 263 41.18 14.73 -21.08
N ALA A 264 40.73 15.85 -20.51
CA ALA A 264 39.52 16.56 -20.98
C ALA A 264 39.43 18.01 -20.45
N VAL A 265 40.51 18.55 -19.90
CA VAL A 265 40.54 19.89 -19.29
C VAL A 265 41.41 20.81 -20.13
N THR A 266 40.92 21.17 -21.31
CA THR A 266 41.49 22.29 -22.09
C THR A 266 40.45 23.00 -22.95
N LYS A 267 39.17 23.02 -22.54
CA LYS A 267 38.16 23.82 -23.27
C LYS A 267 37.03 24.46 -22.44
N LEU A 268 37.20 24.58 -21.12
CA LEU A 268 36.23 25.27 -20.24
C LEU A 268 36.85 26.41 -19.39
N GLY A 269 38.04 26.89 -19.78
CA GLY A 269 38.82 27.88 -19.02
C GLY A 269 38.55 29.36 -19.35
N VAL A 270 37.49 29.73 -20.07
CA VAL A 270 37.26 31.12 -20.50
C VAL A 270 35.93 31.73 -20.03
N MET A 271 35.14 31.03 -19.21
CA MET A 271 33.87 31.59 -18.67
C MET A 271 33.87 31.82 -17.15
N ALA A 272 34.94 31.47 -16.44
CA ALA A 272 35.00 31.47 -14.98
C ALA A 272 35.61 32.74 -14.35
N LYS A 273 35.36 33.94 -14.91
CA LYS A 273 35.86 35.20 -14.33
C LYS A 273 34.80 36.29 -14.05
N HIS A 274 33.51 35.95 -14.02
CA HIS A 274 32.47 36.96 -13.75
C HIS A 274 31.49 36.69 -12.59
N HIS A 275 31.71 35.68 -11.76
CA HIS A 275 30.88 35.42 -10.58
C HIS A 275 31.70 35.38 -9.29
N GLN A 276 32.26 36.53 -8.91
CA GLN A 276 32.74 36.73 -7.55
C GLN A 276 32.05 37.96 -6.95
N LYS A 277 31.41 37.73 -5.81
CA LYS A 277 30.77 38.69 -4.88
C LYS A 277 29.32 39.09 -5.17
N ARG A 278 28.38 38.20 -4.82
CA ARG A 278 27.26 38.54 -3.92
C ARG A 278 26.92 37.30 -3.08
N LYS A 279 27.34 37.30 -1.80
CA LYS A 279 26.77 36.40 -0.79
C LYS A 279 25.34 36.89 -0.55
N VAL A 280 24.38 36.36 -1.29
CA VAL A 280 22.96 36.55 -1.00
C VAL A 280 22.57 35.37 -0.14
N ASP A 281 22.13 35.68 1.08
CA ASP A 281 21.65 34.74 2.07
C ASP A 281 20.53 33.86 1.44
N PRO A 282 20.68 32.52 1.38
CA PRO A 282 19.71 31.64 0.72
C PRO A 282 18.28 31.75 1.30
N PHE A 283 18.12 32.31 2.50
CA PHE A 283 16.82 32.48 3.14
C PHE A 283 16.08 33.78 2.78
N THR A 284 16.74 34.77 2.19
CA THR A 284 16.05 36.02 1.80
C THR A 284 15.03 35.84 0.67
N LYS A 285 15.15 34.77 -0.14
CA LYS A 285 14.16 34.44 -1.17
C LYS A 285 12.96 33.64 -0.65
N LEU A 286 13.02 33.01 0.53
CA LEU A 286 11.86 32.28 1.08
C LEU A 286 10.76 33.24 1.57
N GLY A 287 11.13 34.38 2.14
CA GLY A 287 10.17 35.40 2.57
C GLY A 287 9.32 35.95 1.42
N THR A 288 9.86 36.01 0.21
CA THR A 288 9.15 36.50 -0.98
C THR A 288 8.16 35.47 -1.56
N VAL A 289 8.37 34.18 -1.33
CA VAL A 289 7.46 33.12 -1.80
C VAL A 289 6.24 32.99 -0.88
N LEU A 290 6.44 33.12 0.43
CA LEU A 290 5.33 33.16 1.41
C LEU A 290 4.44 34.41 1.24
N GLY A 291 5.02 35.56 0.89
CA GLY A 291 4.26 36.78 0.59
C GLY A 291 3.33 36.66 -0.63
N ARG A 292 3.79 36.01 -1.71
CA ARG A 292 2.97 35.83 -2.93
C ARG A 292 1.80 34.87 -2.73
N HIS A 293 1.91 33.90 -1.83
CA HIS A 293 0.81 32.97 -1.54
C HIS A 293 -0.32 33.64 -0.73
N SER A 294 0.03 34.59 0.13
CA SER A 294 -0.91 35.46 0.86
C SER A 294 -1.70 36.37 -0.10
N GLU A 295 -1.00 37.03 -1.04
CA GLU A 295 -1.66 37.91 -2.03
C GLU A 295 -2.62 37.15 -2.95
N ARG A 296 -2.28 35.92 -3.39
CA ARG A 296 -3.18 35.09 -4.19
C ARG A 296 -4.47 34.71 -3.43
N LYS A 297 -4.37 34.35 -2.15
CA LYS A 297 -5.55 34.09 -1.32
C LYS A 297 -6.43 35.34 -1.14
N MET A 298 -5.83 36.53 -1.04
CA MET A 298 -6.58 37.77 -0.93
C MET A 298 -7.28 38.15 -2.25
N GLN A 299 -6.63 37.93 -3.40
CA GLN A 299 -7.25 38.15 -4.71
C GLN A 299 -8.39 37.16 -5.00
N GLN A 300 -8.22 35.87 -4.67
CA GLN A 300 -9.29 34.87 -4.82
C GLN A 300 -10.51 35.21 -3.95
N LYS A 301 -10.32 35.69 -2.71
CA LYS A 301 -11.42 36.17 -1.87
C LYS A 301 -12.14 37.39 -2.46
N LYS A 302 -11.41 38.31 -3.11
CA LYS A 302 -12.02 39.46 -3.81
C LYS A 302 -12.84 39.03 -5.03
N VAL A 303 -12.34 38.08 -5.84
CA VAL A 303 -13.07 37.55 -7.00
C VAL A 303 -14.34 36.79 -6.56
N ALA A 304 -14.25 35.96 -5.52
CA ALA A 304 -15.41 35.27 -4.95
C ALA A 304 -16.46 36.25 -4.37
N LYS A 305 -16.02 37.37 -3.78
CA LYS A 305 -16.93 38.41 -3.28
C LYS A 305 -17.63 39.14 -4.43
N ILE A 306 -16.93 39.46 -5.52
CA ILE A 306 -17.52 40.08 -6.71
C ILE A 306 -18.51 39.13 -7.41
N ALA A 307 -18.19 37.82 -7.46
CA ALA A 307 -19.09 36.80 -8.00
C ALA A 307 -20.39 36.70 -7.19
N LYS A 308 -20.34 36.84 -5.85
CA LYS A 308 -21.55 36.85 -5.00
C LYS A 308 -22.40 38.13 -5.14
N THR A 309 -21.82 39.27 -5.52
CA THR A 309 -22.59 40.52 -5.66
C THR A 309 -23.20 40.70 -7.05
N ARG A 310 -22.72 39.98 -8.07
CA ARG A 310 -23.38 39.93 -9.38
C ARG A 310 -24.49 38.88 -9.35
N ARG A 311 -25.65 39.24 -8.80
CA ARG A 311 -26.91 38.57 -9.17
C ARG A 311 -27.00 38.59 -10.69
N THR A 312 -27.07 37.42 -11.29
CA THR A 312 -27.10 37.29 -12.74
C THR A 312 -28.35 38.01 -13.26
N PRO A 313 -28.28 38.70 -14.41
CA PRO A 313 -29.46 39.32 -15.04
C PRO A 313 -30.64 38.35 -15.20
N PHE A 314 -30.35 37.04 -15.23
CA PHE A 314 -31.32 35.96 -15.25
C PHE A 314 -32.21 35.84 -14.00
N GLU A 315 -31.69 36.11 -12.79
CA GLU A 315 -32.54 36.08 -11.57
C GLU A 315 -33.54 37.24 -11.58
N LYS A 316 -33.14 38.41 -12.09
CA LYS A 316 -34.03 39.58 -12.21
C LYS A 316 -35.17 39.34 -13.22
N LEU A 317 -34.92 38.56 -14.27
CA LEU A 317 -35.95 38.18 -15.25
C LEU A 317 -36.91 37.11 -14.69
N ARG A 318 -36.42 36.18 -13.87
CA ARG A 318 -37.24 35.17 -13.20
C ARG A 318 -38.24 35.79 -12.20
N ASP A 319 -37.84 36.84 -11.50
CA ASP A 319 -38.72 37.54 -10.55
C ASP A 319 -39.81 38.37 -11.26
N LEU A 320 -39.50 38.93 -12.45
CA LEU A 320 -40.51 39.63 -13.27
C LEU A 320 -41.56 38.68 -13.88
N ALA A 321 -41.20 37.42 -14.11
CA ALA A 321 -42.14 36.41 -14.62
C ALA A 321 -43.11 35.90 -13.55
N LYS A 322 -42.74 35.94 -12.26
CA LYS A 322 -43.60 35.49 -11.15
C LYS A 322 -44.63 36.53 -10.69
N GLY A 323 -44.52 37.79 -11.12
CA GLY A 323 -45.40 38.89 -10.71
C GLY A 323 -46.62 39.15 -11.61
N ARG A 324 -46.89 38.32 -12.62
CA ARG A 324 -48.12 38.40 -13.43
C ARG A 324 -49.05 37.22 -13.11
N LYS A 325 -49.74 37.33 -11.99
CA LYS A 325 -51.01 36.64 -11.72
C LYS A 325 -51.93 37.64 -11.04
#